data_AF-A0A6A5V323-F1
#
_entry.id   AF-A0A6A5V323-F1
#
_cell.length_a   1.000
_cell.length_b   1.000
_cell.length_c   1.000
_cell.angle_alpha   90.00
_cell.angle_beta   90.00
_cell.angle_gamma   90.00
#
_symmetry.space_group_name_H-M   'P 1'
#
loop_
_entity.id
_entity.type
_entity.pdbx_description
1 polymer ?
#
loop_
_entity_poly.entity_id
_entity_poly.type
_entity_poly.pdbx_seq_one_letter_code
_entity_poly.pdbx_strand_id
1 'polypeptide(L)'
;MDEPSHLIEDKVQALSDIELAALLCLITEQHCIIEAEKQSLDEIDQEIRLVAKNVFGLTWAVLECSESTTLDEFGTGILVGGEDEDYFGSVNDNPRGDFSQGPSQKSNERVPRSARPFTRLDSRRIANLVVAKNLNQASNQVQIQALELIRGKRNYTRTAVHAAPKPFLFIALNAVGTAPLSLHLSDHICISHKHQLEDGLPNLEELQRKGRIYEDDASTSSVVRSHPETYEHRDGPVVFSAADLAELSDLVAKVRISTEVRAYLHNIVVFMRLHRAVGGGISAMATRHFSLLSHALAPLHGLSYITPALVALAARKIYPHRIQITSPENERSMQWGSSLDAVKAVLEGVTPDDVVEEVLQSVEVPL
;
A
#
# COMPACT_ATOMS: atom_id res chain seq x y z
N MET A 1 0.84 -32.78 -13.12
CA MET A 1 -0.29 -31.85 -13.32
C MET A 1 0.12 -30.48 -12.76
N ASP A 2 1.38 -30.09 -13.00
CA ASP A 2 2.16 -29.19 -12.12
C ASP A 2 2.69 -27.95 -12.85
N GLU A 3 2.36 -27.78 -14.14
CA GLU A 3 2.82 -26.63 -14.93
C GLU A 3 2.26 -25.25 -14.49
N PRO A 4 1.00 -25.08 -14.03
CA PRO A 4 0.50 -23.75 -13.69
C PRO A 4 1.07 -23.18 -12.39
N SER A 5 1.38 -24.04 -11.41
CA SER A 5 1.89 -23.59 -10.10
C SER A 5 3.33 -23.08 -10.20
N HIS A 6 4.18 -23.73 -11.01
CA HIS A 6 5.56 -23.27 -11.25
C HIS A 6 5.62 -21.90 -11.93
N LEU A 7 4.68 -21.61 -12.84
CA LEU A 7 4.60 -20.29 -13.48
C LEU A 7 4.30 -19.16 -12.48
N ILE A 8 3.48 -19.42 -11.45
CA ILE A 8 3.18 -18.40 -10.42
C ILE A 8 4.39 -18.22 -9.50
N GLU A 9 5.08 -19.30 -9.13
CA GLU A 9 6.29 -19.23 -8.31
C GLU A 9 7.41 -18.42 -9.00
N ASP A 10 7.64 -18.65 -10.29
CA ASP A 10 8.63 -17.90 -11.08
C ASP A 10 8.26 -16.41 -11.16
N LYS A 11 6.97 -16.09 -11.37
CA LYS A 11 6.47 -14.71 -11.34
C LYS A 11 6.72 -14.04 -10.00
N VAL A 12 6.51 -14.77 -8.89
CA VAL A 12 6.68 -14.24 -7.52
C VAL A 12 8.16 -14.00 -7.20
N GLN A 13 9.06 -14.90 -7.59
CA GLN A 13 10.50 -14.75 -7.37
C GLN A 13 11.09 -13.55 -8.14
N ALA A 14 10.48 -13.19 -9.26
CA ALA A 14 10.89 -12.03 -10.03
C ALA A 14 10.47 -10.69 -9.41
N LEU A 15 9.59 -10.66 -8.39
CA LEU A 15 9.02 -9.43 -7.83
C LEU A 15 10.03 -8.63 -6.99
N SER A 16 9.91 -7.31 -7.05
CA SER A 16 10.58 -6.39 -6.14
C SER A 16 9.89 -6.35 -4.78
N ASP A 17 10.54 -5.75 -3.79
CA ASP A 17 10.00 -5.62 -2.44
C ASP A 17 8.64 -4.88 -2.39
N ILE A 18 8.47 -3.82 -3.18
CA ILE A 18 7.21 -3.05 -3.26
C ILE A 18 6.12 -3.87 -3.94
N GLU A 19 6.45 -4.58 -5.03
CA GLU A 19 5.51 -5.45 -5.74
C GLU A 19 5.08 -6.63 -4.87
N LEU A 20 6.01 -7.24 -4.13
CA LEU A 20 5.75 -8.33 -3.20
C LEU A 20 4.86 -7.86 -2.04
N ALA A 21 5.12 -6.67 -1.49
CA ALA A 21 4.27 -6.09 -0.45
C ALA A 21 2.85 -5.82 -0.98
N ALA A 22 2.71 -5.28 -2.19
CA ALA A 22 1.42 -5.06 -2.84
C ALA A 22 0.69 -6.39 -3.10
N LEU A 23 1.38 -7.41 -3.62
CA LEU A 23 0.83 -8.75 -3.85
C LEU A 23 0.29 -9.37 -2.55
N LEU A 24 1.10 -9.34 -1.47
CA LEU A 24 0.71 -9.84 -0.15
C LEU A 24 -0.56 -9.14 0.36
N CYS A 25 -0.65 -7.82 0.22
CA CYS A 25 -1.83 -7.08 0.62
C CYS A 25 -3.05 -7.41 -0.22
N LEU A 26 -2.90 -7.60 -1.54
CA LEU A 26 -4.00 -7.98 -2.43
C LEU A 26 -4.55 -9.37 -2.11
N ILE A 27 -3.68 -10.37 -1.89
CA ILE A 27 -4.08 -11.74 -1.57
C ILE A 27 -4.77 -11.83 -0.20
N THR A 28 -4.32 -11.03 0.77
CA THR A 28 -4.83 -11.04 2.14
C THR A 28 -5.99 -10.06 2.38
N GLU A 29 -6.39 -9.30 1.35
CA GLU A 29 -7.34 -8.17 1.42
C GLU A 29 -6.97 -7.11 2.47
N GLN A 30 -5.67 -6.99 2.78
CA GLN A 30 -5.13 -6.04 3.75
C GLN A 30 -4.47 -4.83 3.07
N HIS A 31 -3.89 -3.97 3.89
CA HIS A 31 -3.28 -2.70 3.49
C HIS A 31 -1.86 -2.60 4.04
N CYS A 32 -1.07 -1.69 3.47
CA CYS A 32 0.32 -1.46 3.87
C CYS A 32 0.62 0.02 4.13
N ILE A 33 1.64 0.23 4.98
CA ILE A 33 2.37 1.48 5.12
C ILE A 33 3.71 1.29 4.43
N ILE A 34 4.10 2.28 3.63
CA ILE A 34 5.44 2.39 3.07
C ILE A 34 6.07 3.64 3.65
N GLU A 35 7.23 3.47 4.30
CA GLU A 35 8.03 4.56 4.83
C GLU A 35 9.29 4.70 3.99
N ALA A 36 9.63 5.93 3.60
CA ALA A 36 10.84 6.19 2.82
C ALA A 36 11.42 7.57 3.12
N GLU A 37 12.60 7.87 2.58
CA GLU A 37 13.17 9.21 2.69
C GLU A 37 12.32 10.23 1.92
N LYS A 38 12.20 11.46 2.47
CA LYS A 38 11.36 12.51 1.89
C LYS A 38 11.66 12.80 0.41
N GLN A 39 12.93 12.70 0.01
CA GLN A 39 13.37 12.92 -1.36
C GLN A 39 12.94 11.82 -2.35
N SER A 40 12.75 10.59 -1.87
CA SER A 40 12.38 9.42 -2.68
C SER A 40 10.86 9.21 -2.81
N LEU A 41 10.03 9.95 -2.06
CA LEU A 41 8.58 9.73 -2.03
C LEU A 41 7.92 9.88 -3.39
N ASP A 42 8.39 10.81 -4.23
CA ASP A 42 7.82 11.01 -5.56
C ASP A 42 8.21 9.89 -6.52
N GLU A 43 9.42 9.35 -6.39
CA GLU A 43 9.90 8.22 -7.19
C GLU A 43 9.17 6.93 -6.81
N ILE A 44 8.95 6.70 -5.51
CA ILE A 44 8.18 5.56 -5.01
C ILE A 44 6.69 5.66 -5.39
N ASP A 45 6.10 6.85 -5.36
CA ASP A 45 4.75 7.07 -5.88
C ASP A 45 4.67 6.68 -7.36
N GLN A 46 5.64 7.10 -8.18
CA GLN A 46 5.70 6.70 -9.59
C GLN A 46 5.87 5.19 -9.74
N GLU A 47 6.74 4.55 -8.95
CA GLU A 47 6.92 3.10 -8.94
C GLU A 47 5.60 2.38 -8.60
N ILE A 48 4.90 2.78 -7.54
CA ILE A 48 3.63 2.19 -7.14
C ILE A 48 2.57 2.32 -8.26
N ARG A 49 2.54 3.44 -8.98
CA ARG A 49 1.65 3.63 -10.13
C ARG A 49 2.02 2.67 -11.28
N LEU A 50 3.30 2.48 -11.54
CA LEU A 50 3.77 1.52 -12.54
C LEU A 50 3.44 0.09 -12.12
N VAL A 51 3.60 -0.26 -10.85
CA VAL A 51 3.19 -1.57 -10.30
C VAL A 51 1.68 -1.77 -10.47
N ALA A 52 0.86 -0.77 -10.13
CA ALA A 52 -0.60 -0.85 -10.30
C ALA A 52 -0.97 -1.16 -11.75
N LYS A 53 -0.33 -0.48 -12.71
CA LYS A 53 -0.63 -0.61 -14.15
C LYS A 53 -0.04 -1.85 -14.79
N ASN A 54 1.27 -2.05 -14.62
CA ASN A 54 2.05 -3.04 -15.37
C ASN A 54 2.00 -4.42 -14.72
N VAL A 55 1.88 -4.50 -13.40
CA VAL A 55 1.91 -5.78 -12.67
C VAL A 55 0.50 -6.29 -12.39
N PHE A 56 -0.42 -5.43 -11.98
CA PHE A 56 -1.77 -5.86 -11.55
C PHE A 56 -2.92 -5.40 -12.47
N GLY A 57 -2.68 -4.48 -13.41
CA GLY A 57 -3.73 -3.94 -14.28
C GLY A 57 -4.86 -3.23 -13.53
N LEU A 58 -4.55 -2.61 -12.39
CA LEU A 58 -5.51 -1.98 -11.48
C LEU A 58 -5.62 -0.48 -11.73
N THR A 59 -6.79 0.10 -11.45
CA THR A 59 -6.94 1.57 -11.40
C THR A 59 -6.29 2.12 -10.14
N TRP A 60 -5.65 3.29 -10.23
CA TRP A 60 -5.02 3.94 -9.09
C TRP A 60 -5.50 5.38 -8.89
N ALA A 61 -5.47 5.85 -7.65
CA ALA A 61 -5.67 7.24 -7.27
C ALA A 61 -4.59 7.64 -6.25
N VAL A 62 -4.10 8.88 -6.36
CA VAL A 62 -3.06 9.40 -5.47
C VAL A 62 -3.57 10.66 -4.81
N LEU A 63 -3.45 10.70 -3.49
CA LEU A 63 -3.82 11.83 -2.66
C LEU A 63 -2.57 12.32 -1.93
N GLU A 64 -2.32 13.62 -2.02
CA GLU A 64 -1.33 14.29 -1.19
C GLU A 64 -2.02 14.91 0.02
N CYS A 65 -1.72 14.38 1.20
CA CYS A 65 -2.31 14.83 2.45
C CYS A 65 -1.44 15.90 3.11
N SER A 66 -2.10 16.92 3.64
CA SER A 66 -1.54 17.98 4.47
C SER A 66 -2.53 18.36 5.57
N GLU A 67 -2.13 19.26 6.47
CA GLU A 67 -3.03 19.74 7.53
C GLU A 67 -4.28 20.43 6.99
N SER A 68 -4.21 21.00 5.77
CA SER A 68 -5.35 21.66 5.11
C SER A 68 -6.27 20.72 4.34
N THR A 69 -5.91 19.44 4.20
CA THR A 69 -6.73 18.49 3.45
C THR A 69 -8.10 18.34 4.08
N THR A 70 -9.13 18.57 3.28
CA THR A 70 -10.52 18.48 3.73
C THR A 70 -11.11 17.09 3.51
N LEU A 71 -12.20 16.77 4.23
CA LEU A 71 -12.92 15.50 4.03
C LEU A 71 -13.47 15.35 2.61
N ASP A 72 -13.90 16.45 1.99
CA ASP A 72 -14.41 16.42 0.61
C ASP A 72 -13.27 16.15 -0.38
N GLU A 73 -12.11 16.75 -0.17
CA GLU A 73 -10.92 16.55 -0.99
C GLU A 73 -10.42 15.11 -0.89
N PHE A 74 -10.36 14.54 0.33
CA PHE A 74 -10.09 13.11 0.51
C PHE A 74 -11.13 12.25 -0.22
N GLY A 75 -12.42 12.54 -0.01
CA GLY A 75 -13.52 11.75 -0.55
C GLY A 75 -13.62 11.78 -2.07
N THR A 76 -13.25 12.90 -2.70
CA THR A 76 -13.25 13.06 -4.16
C THR A 76 -11.93 12.64 -4.81
N GLY A 77 -10.81 12.80 -4.12
CA GLY A 77 -9.48 12.47 -4.61
C GLY A 77 -9.23 10.97 -4.80
N ILE A 78 -9.98 10.11 -4.10
CA ILE A 78 -9.91 8.65 -4.27
C ILE A 78 -10.79 8.11 -5.41
N LEU A 79 -11.56 8.99 -6.06
CA LEU A 79 -12.52 8.61 -7.10
C LEU A 79 -11.92 8.77 -8.50
N VAL A 80 -12.12 7.78 -9.35
CA VAL A 80 -11.71 7.75 -10.76
C VAL A 80 -12.97 7.70 -11.63
N GLY A 81 -12.93 8.35 -12.79
CA GLY A 81 -14.00 8.29 -13.78
C GLY A 81 -14.25 6.86 -14.24
N GLY A 82 -15.52 6.49 -14.44
CA GLY A 82 -15.85 5.25 -15.13
C GLY A 82 -15.42 5.34 -16.59
N GLU A 83 -14.89 4.25 -17.14
CA GLU A 83 -14.43 4.12 -18.54
C GLU A 83 -15.56 4.33 -19.60
N ASP A 84 -16.78 4.66 -19.16
CA ASP A 84 -17.94 4.89 -20.02
C ASP A 84 -18.06 6.34 -20.57
N GLU A 85 -17.17 7.26 -20.17
CA GLU A 85 -17.26 8.68 -20.58
C GLU A 85 -16.52 9.03 -21.89
N ASP A 86 -15.70 8.13 -22.45
CA ASP A 86 -14.86 8.44 -23.63
C ASP A 86 -15.58 8.28 -25.00
N TYR A 87 -16.85 7.87 -25.03
CA TYR A 87 -17.57 7.66 -26.29
C TYR A 87 -18.43 8.83 -26.79
N PHE A 88 -18.60 9.90 -25.99
CA PHE A 88 -19.40 11.08 -26.36
C PHE A 88 -18.72 12.39 -25.95
N GLY A 89 -17.49 12.61 -26.42
CA GLY A 89 -16.72 13.79 -26.07
C GLY A 89 -15.68 14.22 -27.09
N SER A 90 -15.87 13.95 -28.38
CA SER A 90 -15.02 14.52 -29.43
C SER A 90 -15.85 15.04 -30.59
N VAL A 91 -16.34 16.27 -30.44
CA VAL A 91 -16.63 17.13 -31.59
C VAL A 91 -15.94 18.45 -31.33
N ASN A 92 -14.83 18.62 -32.06
CA ASN A 92 -14.17 19.88 -32.39
C ASN A 92 -15.13 21.07 -32.36
N ASP A 93 -14.78 22.12 -31.62
CA ASP A 93 -15.21 23.44 -32.03
C ASP A 93 -14.17 24.53 -31.70
N ASN A 94 -13.38 24.84 -32.73
CA ASN A 94 -12.98 26.21 -33.03
C ASN A 94 -12.50 26.25 -34.49
N PRO A 95 -12.88 27.28 -35.26
CA PRO A 95 -12.22 28.57 -35.08
C PRO A 95 -13.09 29.82 -35.25
N ARG A 96 -12.70 30.86 -34.50
CA ARG A 96 -12.62 32.30 -34.86
C ARG A 96 -13.65 32.89 -35.87
N GLY A 97 -14.38 33.89 -35.38
CA GLY A 97 -14.31 35.26 -35.93
C GLY A 97 -15.32 35.71 -36.99
N ASP A 98 -15.98 36.82 -36.65
CA ASP A 98 -16.40 37.94 -37.50
C ASP A 98 -17.86 38.09 -38.00
N PHE A 99 -18.28 39.36 -38.02
CA PHE A 99 -19.62 39.95 -38.03
C PHE A 99 -20.54 39.62 -39.24
N SER A 100 -21.86 39.71 -39.05
CA SER A 100 -22.79 40.59 -39.82
C SER A 100 -24.28 40.39 -39.44
N GLN A 101 -25.02 41.50 -39.40
CA GLN A 101 -26.47 41.60 -39.15
C GLN A 101 -27.34 41.18 -40.35
N GLY A 102 -28.55 40.68 -40.09
CA GLY A 102 -29.65 40.59 -41.06
C GLY A 102 -30.92 39.96 -40.47
N PRO A 103 -32.13 40.55 -40.61
CA PRO A 103 -33.33 40.12 -39.89
C PRO A 103 -34.28 39.29 -40.77
N SER A 104 -34.81 38.17 -40.27
CA SER A 104 -36.08 37.62 -40.77
C SER A 104 -36.64 36.45 -39.96
N GLN A 105 -37.88 36.66 -39.53
CA GLN A 105 -39.03 35.75 -39.57
C GLN A 105 -39.09 34.50 -38.67
N LYS A 106 -40.02 34.63 -37.72
CA LYS A 106 -40.87 33.63 -37.06
C LYS A 106 -41.04 32.31 -37.82
N SER A 107 -40.66 31.21 -37.18
CA SER A 107 -41.37 29.94 -37.21
C SER A 107 -41.52 29.43 -35.78
N ASN A 108 -42.78 29.17 -35.40
CA ASN A 108 -43.18 28.75 -34.07
C ASN A 108 -43.18 27.22 -34.04
N GLU A 109 -42.00 26.60 -33.97
CA GLU A 109 -41.87 25.15 -33.80
C GLU A 109 -41.57 24.85 -32.33
N ARG A 110 -42.57 24.26 -31.67
CA ARG A 110 -42.47 23.76 -30.30
C ARG A 110 -41.53 22.55 -30.29
N VAL A 111 -40.25 22.82 -30.07
CA VAL A 111 -39.29 21.79 -29.65
C VAL A 111 -39.79 21.22 -28.32
N PRO A 112 -40.05 19.91 -28.20
CA PRO A 112 -40.33 19.33 -26.90
C PRO A 112 -39.03 19.50 -26.10
N ARG A 113 -39.10 20.33 -25.05
CA ARG A 113 -38.10 20.35 -23.98
C ARG A 113 -38.01 18.93 -23.44
N SER A 114 -37.09 18.12 -23.98
CA SER A 114 -36.72 16.88 -23.33
C SER A 114 -36.29 17.29 -21.94
N ALA A 115 -37.05 16.83 -20.95
CA ALA A 115 -36.67 16.95 -19.56
C ALA A 115 -35.19 16.57 -19.48
N ARG A 116 -34.35 17.51 -19.03
CA ARG A 116 -32.98 17.19 -18.63
C ARG A 116 -33.15 16.01 -17.66
N PRO A 117 -32.66 14.81 -17.97
CA PRO A 117 -32.74 13.73 -17.02
C PRO A 117 -32.01 14.23 -15.78
N PHE A 118 -32.70 14.11 -14.65
CA PHE A 118 -32.20 14.26 -13.30
C PHE A 118 -30.70 13.99 -13.21
N THR A 119 -29.97 14.92 -12.57
CA THR A 119 -28.63 14.75 -11.96
C THR A 119 -27.86 13.55 -12.49
N ARG A 120 -26.86 13.78 -13.37
CA ARG A 120 -25.85 12.77 -13.75
C ARG A 120 -25.46 12.01 -12.49
N LEU A 121 -25.89 10.75 -12.41
CA LEU A 121 -25.44 9.86 -11.36
C LEU A 121 -23.92 9.90 -11.43
N ASP A 122 -23.29 10.19 -10.29
CA ASP A 122 -21.85 10.29 -10.19
C ASP A 122 -21.25 8.96 -10.68
N SER A 123 -20.73 8.96 -11.92
CA SER A 123 -20.16 7.78 -12.61
C SER A 123 -18.82 7.37 -12.00
N ARG A 124 -18.31 8.16 -11.06
CA ARG A 124 -17.02 7.95 -10.43
C ARG A 124 -17.08 6.78 -9.45
N ARG A 125 -16.05 5.95 -9.49
CA ARG A 125 -15.84 4.81 -8.60
C ARG A 125 -14.54 4.98 -7.81
N ILE A 126 -14.42 4.33 -6.66
CA ILE A 126 -13.15 4.32 -5.93
C ILE A 126 -12.12 3.54 -6.75
N ALA A 127 -10.88 4.03 -6.82
CA ALA A 127 -9.78 3.30 -7.44
C ALA A 127 -9.52 1.95 -6.73
N ASN A 128 -8.99 0.97 -7.47
CA ASN A 128 -8.54 -0.29 -6.88
C ASN A 128 -7.33 -0.09 -5.96
N LEU A 129 -6.41 0.81 -6.31
CA LEU A 129 -5.25 1.16 -5.52
C LEU A 129 -5.31 2.63 -5.13
N VAL A 130 -5.26 2.93 -3.83
CA VAL A 130 -5.24 4.31 -3.34
C VAL A 130 -3.92 4.55 -2.61
N VAL A 131 -3.14 5.52 -3.09
CA VAL A 131 -1.91 5.98 -2.44
C VAL A 131 -2.22 7.27 -1.68
N ALA A 132 -2.09 7.25 -0.36
CA ALA A 132 -2.21 8.42 0.48
C ALA A 132 -0.83 8.86 0.97
N LYS A 133 -0.28 9.91 0.35
CA LYS A 133 1.02 10.49 0.68
C LYS A 133 0.90 11.38 1.91
N ASN A 134 1.84 11.28 2.84
CA ASN A 134 1.91 12.09 4.07
C ASN A 134 0.60 12.07 4.88
N LEU A 135 -0.08 10.91 4.92
CA LEU A 135 -1.36 10.76 5.63
C LEU A 135 -1.24 11.10 7.12
N ASN A 136 -0.04 10.98 7.68
CA ASN A 136 0.26 11.35 9.05
C ASN A 136 0.24 12.86 9.33
N GLN A 137 0.38 13.71 8.32
CA GLN A 137 0.22 15.17 8.44
C GLN A 137 -1.23 15.61 8.31
N ALA A 138 -2.11 14.72 7.87
CA ALA A 138 -3.53 15.01 7.73
C ALA A 138 -4.20 15.21 9.09
N SER A 139 -5.29 15.99 9.10
CA SER A 139 -6.13 16.13 10.28
C SER A 139 -6.68 14.77 10.77
N ASN A 140 -6.96 14.66 12.07
CA ASN A 140 -7.52 13.44 12.67
C ASN A 140 -8.82 12.99 11.99
N GLN A 141 -9.63 13.93 11.49
CA GLN A 141 -10.87 13.60 10.77
C GLN A 141 -10.60 12.87 9.45
N VAL A 142 -9.57 13.28 8.70
CA VAL A 142 -9.17 12.61 7.46
C VAL A 142 -8.59 11.23 7.75
N GLN A 143 -7.80 11.08 8.82
CA GLN A 143 -7.31 9.76 9.25
C GLN A 143 -8.44 8.81 9.66
N ILE A 144 -9.48 9.32 10.32
CA ILE A 144 -10.69 8.54 10.64
C ILE A 144 -11.45 8.16 9.36
N GLN A 145 -11.57 9.06 8.38
CA GLN A 145 -12.19 8.74 7.08
C GLN A 145 -11.41 7.64 6.34
N ALA A 146 -10.07 7.70 6.36
CA ALA A 146 -9.24 6.64 5.81
C ALA A 146 -9.45 5.30 6.54
N LEU A 147 -9.60 5.33 7.87
CA LEU A 147 -9.93 4.15 8.67
C LEU A 147 -11.29 3.56 8.30
N GLU A 148 -12.31 4.41 8.10
CA GLU A 148 -13.64 3.98 7.65
C GLU A 148 -13.60 3.36 6.26
N LEU A 149 -12.80 3.91 5.34
CA LEU A 149 -12.58 3.34 4.02
C LEU A 149 -11.90 1.96 4.11
N ILE A 150 -10.86 1.83 4.93
CA ILE A 150 -10.12 0.57 5.15
C ILE A 150 -11.04 -0.51 5.74
N ARG A 151 -11.79 -0.17 6.79
CA ARG A 151 -12.63 -1.13 7.54
C ARG A 151 -13.96 -1.41 6.85
N GLY A 152 -14.62 -0.36 6.38
CA GLY A 152 -15.96 -0.40 5.80
C GLY A 152 -15.97 -0.69 4.29
N LYS A 153 -14.83 -0.54 3.60
CA LYS A 153 -14.68 -0.68 2.15
C LYS A 153 -15.69 0.19 1.39
N ARG A 154 -16.01 1.36 1.95
CA ARG A 154 -16.99 2.31 1.44
C ARG A 154 -16.53 3.71 1.77
N ASN A 155 -16.78 4.65 0.87
CA ASN A 155 -16.58 6.06 1.09
C ASN A 155 -17.93 6.78 1.04
N TYR A 156 -18.16 7.66 2.02
CA TYR A 156 -19.36 8.48 2.11
C TYR A 156 -19.00 9.90 1.66
N THR A 157 -19.45 10.29 0.48
CA THR A 157 -19.37 11.69 0.03
C THR A 157 -20.70 12.39 0.32
N ARG A 158 -20.75 13.72 0.21
CA ARG A 158 -22.00 14.47 0.38
C ARG A 158 -23.09 14.05 -0.60
N THR A 159 -22.69 13.54 -1.77
CA THR A 159 -23.58 13.30 -2.91
C THR A 159 -23.90 11.82 -3.11
N ALA A 160 -23.02 10.91 -2.70
CA ALA A 160 -23.20 9.48 -2.91
C ALA A 160 -22.38 8.64 -1.93
N VAL A 161 -22.71 7.34 -1.87
CA VAL A 161 -21.89 6.34 -1.20
C VAL A 161 -21.22 5.49 -2.27
N HIS A 162 -19.89 5.51 -2.31
CA HIS A 162 -19.12 4.73 -3.25
C HIS A 162 -18.57 3.49 -2.52
N ALA A 163 -18.78 2.30 -3.09
CA ALA A 163 -18.18 1.08 -2.58
C ALA A 163 -16.77 0.92 -3.17
N ALA A 164 -15.83 0.43 -2.36
CA ALA A 164 -14.50 0.08 -2.85
C ALA A 164 -14.60 -1.16 -3.75
N PRO A 165 -13.90 -1.17 -4.90
CA PRO A 165 -13.93 -2.31 -5.81
C PRO A 165 -13.23 -3.53 -5.19
N LYS A 166 -13.30 -4.69 -5.85
CA LYS A 166 -12.52 -5.87 -5.49
C LYS A 166 -11.63 -6.25 -6.68
N PRO A 167 -10.30 -6.40 -6.50
CA PRO A 167 -9.53 -6.19 -5.28
C PRO A 167 -9.36 -4.70 -4.92
N PHE A 168 -9.08 -4.40 -3.64
CA PHE A 168 -8.84 -3.03 -3.15
C PHE A 168 -7.64 -2.96 -2.21
N LEU A 169 -6.70 -2.07 -2.52
CA LEU A 169 -5.47 -1.81 -1.77
C LEU A 169 -5.38 -0.33 -1.42
N PHE A 170 -5.10 -0.06 -0.14
CA PHE A 170 -4.78 1.26 0.37
C PHE A 170 -3.33 1.24 0.84
N ILE A 171 -2.53 2.20 0.37
CA ILE A 171 -1.12 2.35 0.69
C ILE A 171 -0.93 3.72 1.34
N ALA A 172 -0.48 3.75 2.60
CA ALA A 172 -0.07 4.98 3.25
C ALA A 172 1.43 5.19 3.00
N LEU A 173 1.80 6.21 2.23
CA LEU A 173 3.18 6.53 1.88
C LEU A 173 3.66 7.72 2.72
N ASN A 174 4.55 7.50 3.68
CA ASN A 174 5.00 8.53 4.63
C ASN A 174 6.52 8.69 4.62
N ALA A 175 7.00 9.88 5.00
CA ALA A 175 8.43 10.10 5.21
C ALA A 175 8.90 9.47 6.54
N VAL A 176 10.08 8.86 6.55
CA VAL A 176 10.74 8.38 7.78
C VAL A 176 11.00 9.57 8.72
N GLY A 177 10.84 9.33 10.04
CA GLY A 177 11.11 10.33 11.07
C GLY A 177 10.03 11.40 11.26
N THR A 178 8.86 11.21 10.63
CA THR A 178 7.69 12.08 10.84
C THR A 178 6.77 11.52 11.94
N ALA A 179 5.76 12.31 12.33
CA ALA A 179 4.81 11.89 13.37
C ALA A 179 4.13 10.55 12.98
N PRO A 180 3.94 9.62 13.93
CA PRO A 180 3.25 8.37 13.63
C PRO A 180 1.78 8.61 13.27
N LEU A 181 1.20 7.69 12.50
CA LEU A 181 -0.25 7.65 12.29
C LEU A 181 -0.97 7.45 13.64
N SER A 182 -2.24 7.83 13.70
CA SER A 182 -3.06 7.50 14.86
C SER A 182 -3.04 5.99 15.17
N LEU A 183 -3.01 5.66 16.47
CA LEU A 183 -2.90 4.28 16.94
C LEU A 183 -3.98 3.38 16.32
N HIS A 184 -5.22 3.87 16.24
CA HIS A 184 -6.33 3.12 15.65
C HIS A 184 -6.12 2.85 14.15
N LEU A 185 -5.64 3.83 13.38
CA LEU A 185 -5.39 3.64 11.95
C LEU A 185 -4.24 2.66 11.72
N SER A 186 -3.13 2.83 12.44
CA SER A 186 -1.96 1.94 12.33
C SER A 186 -2.30 0.47 12.64
N ASP A 187 -3.20 0.22 13.60
CA ASP A 187 -3.59 -1.14 14.01
C ASP A 187 -4.37 -1.90 12.92
N HIS A 188 -5.11 -1.15 12.10
CA HIS A 188 -5.87 -1.67 10.96
C HIS A 188 -5.03 -1.86 9.68
N ILE A 189 -3.79 -1.38 9.65
CA ILE A 189 -2.87 -1.58 8.53
C ILE A 189 -1.96 -2.78 8.83
N CYS A 190 -1.87 -3.74 7.90
CA CYS A 190 -1.23 -5.03 8.15
C CYS A 190 0.30 -4.95 8.07
N ILE A 191 0.83 -4.49 6.94
CA ILE A 191 2.26 -4.53 6.63
C ILE A 191 2.86 -3.12 6.79
N SER A 192 4.06 -3.05 7.35
CA SER A 192 4.95 -1.89 7.27
C SER A 192 6.21 -2.28 6.51
N HIS A 193 6.49 -1.53 5.44
CA HIS A 193 7.68 -1.67 4.63
C HIS A 193 8.48 -0.36 4.69
N LYS A 194 9.76 -0.45 5.04
CA LYS A 194 10.69 0.67 4.99
C LYS A 194 11.52 0.49 3.73
N HIS A 195 11.40 1.45 2.81
CA HIS A 195 12.15 1.45 1.57
C HIS A 195 13.41 2.29 1.72
N GLN A 196 14.55 1.69 1.39
CA GLN A 196 15.85 2.34 1.39
C GLN A 196 16.26 2.67 -0.05
N LEU A 197 17.14 3.66 -0.22
CA LEU A 197 17.63 4.05 -1.56
C LEU A 197 18.38 2.90 -2.27
N GLU A 198 18.91 1.95 -1.51
CA GLU A 198 19.64 0.79 -2.01
C GLU A 198 18.72 -0.29 -2.60
N ASP A 199 17.42 -0.27 -2.29
CA ASP A 199 16.47 -1.30 -2.73
C ASP A 199 16.15 -1.20 -4.24
N GLY A 200 16.42 -0.04 -4.86
CA GLY A 200 16.18 0.23 -6.28
C GLY A 200 14.70 0.35 -6.66
N LEU A 201 14.44 0.88 -7.86
CA LEU A 201 13.08 1.07 -8.39
C LEU A 201 12.97 0.48 -9.80
N PRO A 202 12.78 -0.84 -9.92
CA PRO A 202 13.01 -1.55 -11.18
C PRO A 202 12.05 -1.09 -12.30
N ASN A 203 10.78 -0.80 -12.00
CA ASN A 203 9.85 -0.37 -13.05
C ASN A 203 10.14 1.05 -13.52
N LEU A 204 10.47 1.95 -12.60
CA LEU A 204 10.85 3.32 -12.90
C LEU A 204 12.15 3.39 -13.69
N GLU A 205 13.17 2.62 -13.29
CA GLU A 205 14.45 2.51 -13.99
C GLU A 205 14.27 1.96 -15.41
N GLU A 206 13.42 0.95 -15.60
CA GLU A 206 13.09 0.42 -16.92
C GLU A 206 12.40 1.47 -17.80
N LEU A 207 11.46 2.24 -17.24
CA LEU A 207 10.77 3.31 -17.95
C LEU A 207 11.74 4.42 -18.38
N GLN A 208 12.62 4.86 -17.48
CA GLN A 208 13.65 5.87 -17.78
C GLN A 208 14.63 5.37 -18.83
N ARG A 209 15.03 4.09 -18.77
CA ARG A 209 15.90 3.45 -19.76
C ARG A 209 15.25 3.42 -21.14
N LYS A 210 13.97 3.02 -21.23
CA LYS A 210 13.21 3.05 -22.49
C LYS A 210 13.12 4.47 -23.04
N GLY A 211 12.82 5.46 -22.20
CA GLY A 211 12.79 6.88 -22.59
C GLY A 211 14.11 7.36 -23.21
N ARG A 212 15.25 7.02 -22.60
CA ARG A 212 16.58 7.38 -23.11
C ARG A 212 16.92 6.72 -24.45
N ILE A 213 16.50 5.46 -24.66
CA ILE A 213 16.73 4.75 -25.93
C ILE A 213 15.99 5.45 -27.10
N TYR A 214 14.80 6.01 -26.86
CA TYR A 214 14.06 6.75 -27.90
C TYR A 214 14.64 8.14 -28.17
N GLU A 215 15.32 8.78 -27.21
CA GLU A 215 16.02 10.06 -27.41
C GLU A 215 17.38 9.88 -28.10
N ASP A 216 18.11 8.79 -27.82
CA ASP A 216 19.42 8.51 -28.42
C ASP A 216 19.33 8.01 -29.88
N ASP A 217 18.19 7.50 -30.34
CA ASP A 217 17.99 7.14 -31.75
C ASP A 217 17.87 8.38 -32.67
N ALA A 218 17.82 9.59 -32.09
CA ALA A 218 17.96 10.86 -32.81
C ALA A 218 19.40 11.41 -32.86
N SER A 219 20.36 10.79 -32.15
CA SER A 219 21.75 11.28 -32.07
C SER A 219 22.75 10.13 -32.17
N THR A 220 23.34 10.00 -33.36
CA THR A 220 24.44 9.08 -33.64
C THR A 220 25.62 9.25 -32.67
N SER A 221 26.08 8.13 -32.10
CA SER A 221 27.40 7.87 -31.49
C SER A 221 27.72 8.54 -30.14
N SER A 222 27.76 7.75 -29.07
CA SER A 222 28.70 7.98 -27.96
C SER A 222 28.87 6.73 -27.10
N VAL A 223 30.03 6.09 -27.27
CA VAL A 223 30.60 5.08 -26.38
C VAL A 223 30.78 5.68 -24.98
N VAL A 224 30.42 4.95 -23.90
CA VAL A 224 31.23 4.73 -22.67
C VAL A 224 30.37 4.22 -21.50
N ARG A 225 30.72 3.00 -21.07
CA ARG A 225 30.64 2.39 -19.72
C ARG A 225 29.28 2.31 -19.01
N SER A 226 28.59 1.20 -19.27
CA SER A 226 27.70 0.55 -18.31
C SER A 226 28.52 -0.08 -17.18
N HIS A 227 28.29 0.37 -15.94
CA HIS A 227 28.65 -0.38 -14.74
C HIS A 227 27.67 -1.56 -14.60
N PRO A 228 28.15 -2.78 -14.30
CA PRO A 228 27.30 -3.93 -14.09
C PRO A 228 26.91 -3.96 -12.61
N GLU A 229 25.68 -3.55 -12.29
CA GLU A 229 25.04 -3.97 -11.04
C GLU A 229 23.82 -4.82 -11.39
N THR A 230 23.64 -5.85 -10.58
CA THR A 230 23.30 -7.22 -10.99
C THR A 230 21.81 -7.45 -11.09
N TYR A 231 21.04 -6.51 -11.62
CA TYR A 231 19.61 -6.72 -11.83
C TYR A 231 19.43 -7.68 -13.02
N GLU A 232 19.06 -8.92 -12.71
CA GLU A 232 18.70 -9.92 -13.70
C GLU A 232 17.63 -9.33 -14.64
N HIS A 233 17.89 -9.48 -15.93
CA HIS A 233 17.10 -8.89 -17.00
C HIS A 233 15.67 -9.44 -16.96
N ARG A 234 14.67 -8.58 -16.68
CA ARG A 234 13.24 -8.95 -16.81
C ARG A 234 12.85 -9.02 -18.29
N ASP A 235 12.57 -10.23 -18.78
CA ASP A 235 11.93 -10.44 -20.08
C ASP A 235 10.41 -10.19 -19.97
N GLY A 236 10.01 -8.91 -20.00
CA GLY A 236 8.61 -8.46 -20.13
C GLY A 236 7.84 -8.21 -18.81
N PRO A 237 6.68 -7.55 -18.87
CA PRO A 237 5.89 -7.20 -17.68
C PRO A 237 5.25 -8.45 -17.07
N VAL A 238 5.54 -8.71 -15.80
CA VAL A 238 4.90 -9.78 -15.01
C VAL A 238 3.48 -9.34 -14.68
N VAL A 239 2.48 -9.82 -15.42
CA VAL A 239 1.07 -9.52 -15.15
C VAL A 239 0.45 -10.62 -14.28
N PHE A 240 -0.09 -10.23 -13.13
CA PHE A 240 -0.94 -11.07 -12.30
C PHE A 240 -2.40 -10.88 -12.69
N SER A 241 -3.04 -11.96 -13.13
CA SER A 241 -4.47 -11.94 -13.43
C SER A 241 -5.31 -11.99 -12.14
N ALA A 242 -6.58 -11.61 -12.23
CA ALA A 242 -7.52 -11.79 -11.10
C ALA A 242 -7.69 -13.27 -10.71
N ALA A 243 -7.49 -14.19 -11.65
CA ALA A 243 -7.51 -15.63 -11.36
C ALA A 243 -6.26 -16.06 -10.58
N ASP A 244 -5.08 -15.52 -10.92
CA ASP A 244 -3.81 -15.81 -10.22
C ASP A 244 -3.92 -15.36 -8.74
N LEU A 245 -4.50 -14.19 -8.49
CA LEU A 245 -4.73 -13.68 -7.13
C LEU A 245 -5.72 -14.55 -6.34
N ALA A 246 -6.77 -15.05 -6.99
CA ALA A 246 -7.75 -15.94 -6.36
C ALA A 246 -7.12 -17.31 -6.04
N GLU A 247 -6.31 -17.86 -6.95
CA GLU A 247 -5.57 -19.10 -6.74
C GLU A 247 -4.60 -18.97 -5.56
N LEU A 248 -3.84 -17.88 -5.49
CA LEU A 248 -2.95 -17.61 -4.35
C LEU A 248 -3.74 -17.49 -3.04
N SER A 249 -4.89 -16.81 -3.03
CA SER A 249 -5.74 -16.70 -1.83
C SER A 249 -6.25 -18.06 -1.36
N ASP A 250 -6.65 -18.93 -2.29
CA ASP A 250 -7.06 -20.31 -2.01
C ASP A 250 -5.90 -21.16 -1.48
N LEU A 251 -4.68 -20.94 -1.96
CA LEU A 251 -3.48 -21.60 -1.43
C LEU A 251 -3.20 -21.15 0.00
N VAL A 252 -3.25 -19.85 0.29
CA VAL A 252 -3.08 -19.30 1.65
C VAL A 252 -4.06 -19.94 2.63
N ALA A 253 -5.31 -20.14 2.23
CA ALA A 253 -6.32 -20.79 3.08
C ALA A 253 -6.03 -22.28 3.37
N LYS A 254 -5.26 -22.96 2.52
CA LYS A 254 -4.90 -24.39 2.65
C LYS A 254 -3.59 -24.64 3.38
N VAL A 255 -2.81 -23.59 3.67
CA VAL A 255 -1.51 -23.70 4.36
C VAL A 255 -1.71 -24.31 5.75
N ARG A 256 -0.85 -25.29 6.07
CA ARG A 256 -0.88 -25.97 7.37
C ARG A 256 0.08 -25.32 8.37
N ILE A 257 -0.35 -25.22 9.62
CA ILE A 257 0.48 -24.79 10.75
C ILE A 257 0.60 -25.94 11.76
N SER A 258 1.83 -26.31 12.13
CA SER A 258 2.07 -27.29 13.19
C SER A 258 1.79 -26.69 14.57
N THR A 259 1.56 -27.54 15.57
CA THR A 259 1.31 -27.09 16.94
C THR A 259 2.49 -26.35 17.55
N GLU A 260 3.72 -26.78 17.22
CA GLU A 260 4.96 -26.17 17.71
C GLU A 260 5.19 -24.78 17.10
N VAL A 261 5.00 -24.62 15.79
CA VAL A 261 5.09 -23.30 15.13
C VAL A 261 3.99 -22.37 15.61
N ARG A 262 2.78 -22.89 15.89
CA ARG A 262 1.72 -22.10 16.52
C ARG A 262 2.10 -21.65 17.93
N ALA A 263 2.76 -22.49 18.71
CA ALA A 263 3.27 -22.11 20.03
C ALA A 263 4.37 -21.05 19.91
N TYR A 264 5.30 -21.19 18.96
CA TYR A 264 6.32 -20.19 18.66
C TYR A 264 5.73 -18.82 18.32
N LEU A 265 4.74 -18.78 17.42
CA LEU A 265 4.00 -17.56 17.08
C LEU A 265 3.38 -16.91 18.32
N HIS A 266 2.71 -17.70 19.17
CA HIS A 266 2.13 -17.21 20.41
C HIS A 266 3.18 -16.72 21.42
N ASN A 267 4.32 -17.39 21.53
CA ASN A 267 5.42 -16.98 22.39
C ASN A 267 5.95 -15.62 21.96
N ILE A 268 6.18 -15.40 20.66
CA ILE A 268 6.56 -14.07 20.14
C ILE A 268 5.55 -13.02 20.60
N VAL A 269 4.24 -13.24 20.38
CA VAL A 269 3.20 -12.28 20.78
C VAL A 269 3.25 -11.98 22.28
N VAL A 270 3.44 -12.99 23.13
CA VAL A 270 3.54 -12.84 24.58
C VAL A 270 4.77 -12.04 24.97
N PHE A 271 5.94 -12.36 24.42
CA PHE A 271 7.19 -11.66 24.70
C PHE A 271 7.14 -10.20 24.22
N MET A 272 6.57 -9.93 23.04
CA MET A 272 6.32 -8.57 22.56
C MET A 272 5.43 -7.76 23.53
N ARG A 273 4.37 -8.37 24.07
CA ARG A 273 3.48 -7.73 25.06
C ARG A 273 4.15 -7.49 26.41
N LEU A 274 5.08 -8.36 26.78
CA LEU A 274 5.83 -8.30 28.04
C LEU A 274 7.15 -7.55 27.91
N HIS A 275 7.48 -7.04 26.73
CA HIS A 275 8.70 -6.28 26.52
C HIS A 275 8.67 -4.95 27.30
N ARG A 276 9.81 -4.59 27.92
CA ARG A 276 9.89 -3.42 28.80
C ARG A 276 9.65 -2.09 28.06
N ALA A 277 10.12 -2.00 26.82
CA ALA A 277 10.07 -0.76 26.03
C ALA A 277 8.70 -0.48 25.39
N VAL A 278 7.72 -1.37 25.48
CA VAL A 278 6.43 -1.26 24.79
C VAL A 278 5.37 -0.62 25.70
N GLY A 279 4.80 0.53 25.28
CA GLY A 279 3.95 1.37 26.16
C GLY A 279 2.45 1.15 26.09
N GLY A 280 1.95 0.50 25.03
CA GLY A 280 0.52 0.22 24.83
C GLY A 280 0.18 -1.27 24.71
N GLY A 281 1.18 -2.14 24.84
CA GLY A 281 1.08 -3.55 24.50
C GLY A 281 0.83 -3.78 23.00
N ILE A 282 0.51 -5.03 22.65
CA ILE A 282 0.23 -5.46 21.28
C ILE A 282 -1.24 -5.83 21.17
N SER A 283 -1.95 -5.25 20.19
CA SER A 283 -3.38 -5.49 19.99
C SER A 283 -3.69 -6.95 19.60
N ALA A 284 -4.94 -7.35 19.75
CA ALA A 284 -5.42 -8.64 19.22
C ALA A 284 -5.46 -8.65 17.68
N MET A 285 -5.69 -7.48 17.05
CA MET A 285 -5.67 -7.36 15.59
C MET A 285 -4.28 -7.63 15.02
N ALA A 286 -3.23 -7.16 15.71
CA ALA A 286 -1.85 -7.44 15.33
C ALA A 286 -1.56 -8.94 15.31
N THR A 287 -2.09 -9.67 16.29
CA THR A 287 -1.95 -11.14 16.35
C THR A 287 -2.67 -11.82 15.18
N ARG A 288 -3.83 -11.30 14.77
CA ARG A 288 -4.56 -11.80 13.60
C ARG A 288 -3.80 -11.53 12.30
N HIS A 289 -3.30 -10.32 12.11
CA HIS A 289 -2.48 -9.96 10.94
C HIS A 289 -1.18 -10.77 10.91
N PHE A 290 -0.58 -11.02 12.08
CA PHE A 290 0.61 -11.85 12.20
C PHE A 290 0.41 -13.29 11.76
N SER A 291 -0.67 -13.92 12.23
CA SER A 291 -1.06 -15.24 11.73
C SER A 291 -1.35 -15.21 10.23
N LEU A 292 -2.12 -14.22 9.75
CA LEU A 292 -2.50 -14.12 8.35
C LEU A 292 -1.29 -13.98 7.42
N LEU A 293 -0.34 -13.11 7.74
CA LEU A 293 0.87 -12.92 6.94
C LEU A 293 1.77 -14.16 6.97
N SER A 294 1.87 -14.84 8.12
CA SER A 294 2.63 -16.09 8.22
C SER A 294 2.08 -17.18 7.29
N HIS A 295 0.75 -17.23 7.09
CA HIS A 295 0.12 -18.11 6.09
C HIS A 295 0.34 -17.59 4.67
N ALA A 296 0.28 -16.27 4.47
CA ALA A 296 0.44 -15.65 3.16
C ALA A 296 1.84 -15.80 2.56
N LEU A 297 2.87 -15.85 3.41
CA LEU A 297 4.25 -16.03 2.96
C LEU A 297 4.54 -17.46 2.47
N ALA A 298 3.91 -18.49 3.03
CA ALA A 298 4.26 -19.88 2.71
C ALA A 298 4.10 -20.23 1.21
N PRO A 299 2.96 -19.93 0.54
CA PRO A 299 2.80 -20.20 -0.89
C PRO A 299 3.76 -19.41 -1.77
N LEU A 300 4.15 -18.20 -1.36
CA LEU A 300 5.13 -17.39 -2.10
C LEU A 300 6.54 -18.00 -2.09
N HIS A 301 6.83 -18.84 -1.09
CA HIS A 301 8.06 -19.61 -1.01
C HIS A 301 7.90 -21.07 -1.53
N GLY A 302 6.78 -21.40 -2.19
CA GLY A 302 6.50 -22.77 -2.66
C GLY A 302 6.23 -23.77 -1.54
N LEU A 303 5.90 -23.31 -0.33
CA LEU A 303 5.67 -24.14 0.84
C LEU A 303 4.18 -24.29 1.16
N SER A 304 3.73 -25.52 1.41
CA SER A 304 2.34 -25.79 1.86
C SER A 304 2.15 -25.69 3.38
N TYR A 305 3.21 -25.33 4.11
CA TYR A 305 3.23 -25.27 5.57
C TYR A 305 4.08 -24.09 6.06
N ILE A 306 3.80 -23.63 7.28
CA ILE A 306 4.52 -22.50 7.89
C ILE A 306 5.78 -22.99 8.59
N THR A 307 6.90 -22.33 8.32
CA THR A 307 8.17 -22.54 9.04
C THR A 307 8.43 -21.42 10.05
N PRO A 308 9.25 -21.66 11.10
CA PRO A 308 9.60 -20.62 12.06
C PRO A 308 10.29 -19.40 11.42
N ALA A 309 11.05 -19.60 10.35
CA ALA A 309 11.70 -18.53 9.60
C ALA A 309 10.67 -17.57 8.96
N LEU A 310 9.59 -18.10 8.38
CA LEU A 310 8.50 -17.28 7.84
C LEU A 310 7.77 -16.50 8.93
N VAL A 311 7.60 -17.11 10.11
CA VAL A 311 7.02 -16.42 11.28
C VAL A 311 7.93 -15.27 11.72
N ALA A 312 9.25 -15.46 11.78
CA ALA A 312 10.18 -14.39 12.11
C ALA A 312 10.13 -13.24 11.07
N LEU A 313 10.08 -13.56 9.77
CA LEU A 313 9.92 -12.56 8.71
C LEU A 313 8.61 -11.78 8.83
N ALA A 314 7.50 -12.47 9.13
CA ALA A 314 6.21 -11.81 9.34
C ALA A 314 6.25 -10.86 10.54
N ALA A 315 6.96 -11.19 11.61
CA ALA A 315 7.08 -10.34 12.80
C ALA A 315 7.78 -9.00 12.46
N ARG A 316 8.87 -9.07 11.68
CA ARG A 316 9.63 -7.89 11.20
C ARG A 316 8.80 -6.93 10.37
N LYS A 317 7.79 -7.42 9.66
CA LYS A 317 6.96 -6.58 8.76
C LYS A 317 5.66 -6.08 9.38
N ILE A 318 5.23 -6.59 10.54
CA ILE A 318 3.90 -6.25 11.13
C ILE A 318 4.00 -5.38 12.36
N TYR A 319 5.02 -5.60 13.20
CA TYR A 319 5.10 -4.95 14.50
C TYR A 319 5.74 -3.55 14.52
N PRO A 320 6.70 -3.19 13.64
CA PRO A 320 7.40 -1.91 13.76
C PRO A 320 6.48 -0.69 13.82
N HIS A 321 5.42 -0.62 13.00
CA HIS A 321 4.49 0.52 12.99
C HIS A 321 3.44 0.50 14.10
N ARG A 322 3.36 -0.59 14.87
CA ARG A 322 2.38 -0.78 15.96
C ARG A 322 2.98 -0.55 17.33
N ILE A 323 4.30 -0.68 17.45
CA ILE A 323 4.99 -0.52 18.73
C ILE A 323 5.19 0.97 18.98
N GLN A 324 4.60 1.44 20.07
CA GLN A 324 4.93 2.74 20.64
C GLN A 324 5.90 2.54 21.80
N ILE A 325 7.06 3.19 21.70
CA ILE A 325 8.07 3.16 22.77
C ILE A 325 7.56 3.95 23.97
N THR A 326 7.64 3.34 25.16
CA THR A 326 7.24 3.93 26.45
C THR A 326 8.11 5.13 26.81
N SER A 327 7.51 6.18 27.39
CA SER A 327 8.29 7.21 28.07
C SER A 327 8.90 6.66 29.37
N PRO A 328 10.15 7.00 29.75
CA PRO A 328 10.82 6.42 30.91
C PRO A 328 10.03 6.49 32.23
N GLU A 329 9.22 7.52 32.40
CA GLU A 329 8.33 7.74 33.54
C GLU A 329 7.17 6.74 33.65
N ASN A 330 6.70 6.22 32.50
CA ASN A 330 5.55 5.32 32.41
C ASN A 330 5.96 3.85 32.28
N GLU A 331 7.25 3.55 32.39
CA GLU A 331 7.76 2.19 32.33
C GLU A 331 7.32 1.39 33.57
N ARG A 332 7.02 0.10 33.40
CA ARG A 332 6.39 -0.74 34.44
C ARG A 332 7.24 -0.86 35.71
N SER A 333 8.57 -0.87 35.59
CA SER A 333 9.48 -0.97 36.73
C SER A 333 9.51 0.30 37.60
N MET A 334 8.97 1.43 37.13
CA MET A 334 8.79 2.63 37.95
C MET A 334 7.83 2.38 39.12
N GLN A 335 6.83 1.52 38.93
CA GLN A 335 5.90 1.11 40.00
C GLN A 335 6.60 0.25 41.08
N TRP A 336 7.75 -0.31 40.76
CA TRP A 336 8.54 -1.20 41.63
C TRP A 336 9.80 -0.52 42.18
N GLY A 337 9.92 0.81 42.04
CA GLY A 337 10.98 1.60 42.67
C GLY A 337 12.29 1.68 41.89
N SER A 338 12.29 1.43 40.59
CA SER A 338 13.48 1.62 39.74
C SER A 338 13.86 3.11 39.63
N SER A 339 15.15 3.39 39.42
CA SER A 339 15.62 4.75 39.22
C SER A 339 15.34 5.24 37.79
N LEU A 340 14.83 6.47 37.67
CA LEU A 340 14.53 7.09 36.37
C LEU A 340 15.75 7.14 35.45
N ASP A 341 16.93 7.44 35.98
CA ASP A 341 18.17 7.51 35.20
C ASP A 341 18.56 6.16 34.59
N ALA A 342 18.34 5.06 35.32
CA ALA A 342 18.62 3.72 34.81
C ALA A 342 17.62 3.32 33.72
N VAL A 343 16.34 3.62 33.91
CA VAL A 343 15.30 3.35 32.89
C VAL A 343 15.55 4.19 31.63
N LYS A 344 15.91 5.47 31.80
CA LYS A 344 16.26 6.34 30.69
C LYS A 344 17.45 5.81 29.89
N ALA A 345 18.51 5.36 30.57
CA ALA A 345 19.67 4.76 29.91
C ALA A 345 19.34 3.48 29.13
N VAL A 346 18.39 2.67 29.62
CA VAL A 346 17.95 1.44 28.93
C VAL A 346 17.04 1.74 27.73
N LEU A 347 16.23 2.80 27.79
CA LEU A 347 15.32 3.17 26.69
C LEU A 347 15.96 4.11 25.66
N GLU A 348 17.14 4.65 25.95
CA GLU A 348 17.84 5.56 25.06
C GLU A 348 18.26 4.85 23.77
N GLY A 349 17.77 5.36 22.63
CA GLY A 349 18.12 4.83 21.30
C GLY A 349 17.38 3.56 20.88
N VAL A 350 16.49 3.00 21.70
CA VAL A 350 15.72 1.80 21.36
C VAL A 350 14.67 2.12 20.30
N THR A 351 14.76 1.46 19.15
CA THR A 351 13.76 1.57 18.08
C THR A 351 12.74 0.42 18.14
N PRO A 352 11.56 0.57 17.52
CA PRO A 352 10.60 -0.53 17.36
C PRO A 352 11.20 -1.79 16.73
N ASP A 353 12.11 -1.63 15.76
CA ASP A 353 12.78 -2.75 15.09
C ASP A 353 13.70 -3.51 16.05
N ASP A 354 14.44 -2.80 16.91
CA ASP A 354 15.30 -3.42 17.93
C ASP A 354 14.49 -4.27 18.90
N VAL A 355 13.30 -3.80 19.30
CA VAL A 355 12.39 -4.56 20.16
C VAL A 355 11.95 -5.87 19.50
N VAL A 356 11.66 -5.83 18.20
CA VAL A 356 11.27 -7.05 17.46
C VAL A 356 12.44 -8.02 17.39
N GLU A 357 13.65 -7.55 17.08
CA GLU A 357 14.83 -8.41 17.01
C GLU A 357 15.23 -8.99 18.38
N GLU A 358 15.18 -8.20 19.46
CA GLU A 358 15.43 -8.69 20.83
C GLU A 358 14.45 -9.81 21.20
N VAL A 359 13.16 -9.63 20.87
CA VAL A 359 12.15 -10.67 21.13
C VAL A 359 12.40 -11.91 20.28
N LEU A 360 12.68 -11.77 18.98
CA LEU A 360 12.97 -12.91 18.11
C LEU A 360 14.19 -13.71 18.57
N GLN A 361 15.21 -13.05 19.13
CA GLN A 361 16.39 -13.71 19.70
C GLN A 361 16.09 -14.39 21.05
N SER A 362 15.15 -13.85 21.83
CA SER A 362 14.80 -14.38 23.15
C SER A 362 13.91 -15.63 23.11
N VAL A 363 13.12 -15.80 22.04
CA VAL A 363 12.15 -16.90 21.93
C VAL A 363 12.80 -18.12 21.27
N GLU A 364 12.74 -19.27 21.94
CA GLU A 364 13.26 -20.53 21.43
C GLU A 364 12.54 -20.95 20.14
N VAL A 365 13.32 -21.23 19.10
CA VAL A 365 12.83 -21.68 17.80
C VAL A 365 12.55 -23.19 17.87
N PRO A 366 11.36 -23.66 17.50
CA PRO A 366 11.06 -25.09 17.48
C PRO A 366 11.89 -25.81 16.40
N LEU A 367 12.30 -27.04 16.70
CA LEU A 367 13.22 -27.85 15.90
C LEU A 367 12.59 -28.44 14.64
#